data_AF-A0A972WRQ7-F1
#
_entry.id   AF-A0A972WRQ7-F1
#
_cell.length_a   1.000
_cell.length_b   1.000
_cell.length_c   1.000
_cell.angle_alpha   90.00
_cell.angle_beta   90.00
_cell.angle_gamma   90.00
#
_symmetry.space_group_name_H-M   'P 1'
#
loop_
_entity.id
_entity.type
_entity.pdbx_description
1 polymer ?
#
loop_
_entity_poly.entity_id
_entity_poly.type
_entity_poly.pdbx_seq_one_letter_code
_entity_poly.pdbx_strand_id
1 'polypeptide(L)'
;MTLFVQNNAVGAGTGSVDGSQASVDLAIIANGDTGLGLNAAIGNRQQVAYARTLNGPPPQRLDTLANTAFTPDYGAGPQAVNIAILPVLSDFFLNDGTPIVNVGGTALAPPGSGIPGNTLNNTTDCLVIYDTTQADGAGYCSARAGNSGVFDLQNTNPTILYHELSHAFRIVNNTFLTLTAACDPASTEEAAAIADENDLRTQIAAANGTTAVLRDTTTHCGNYCSAGTIISCCIIASVASQSPMSEEVQALRAVRDQFLRRTEVGFAFFQTLFHDYYGFSPQVSTMMARQPALSSLVLEGFVRPLLITLRLLQAYAFDALTDVQLGRRFVEYHDDQARAAGTLDLIDRARGIADGGTMSADQMAAGLAELLRDKAWPSEHVQWALIAPVAMYRDALSAYLEGDPPYRIGQSLRRVFTDWAAEMPLDHAWASLSARQLRRELTLFETRLLRSARARTRFRRRLAERFQDITAIRSVLGRRSVRGAVS
;
A
#
# COMPACT_ATOMS: atom_id res chain seq x y z
N MET A 1 -9.70 -8.10 -27.16
CA MET A 1 -9.01 -7.85 -25.88
C MET A 1 -8.36 -6.49 -25.98
N THR A 2 -8.79 -5.57 -25.13
CA THR A 2 -8.59 -4.12 -25.35
C THR A 2 -8.06 -3.39 -24.14
N LEU A 3 -7.88 -4.03 -22.98
CA LEU A 3 -7.42 -3.36 -21.76
C LEU A 3 -5.96 -3.69 -21.46
N PHE A 4 -5.15 -2.66 -21.25
CA PHE A 4 -3.72 -2.77 -20.99
C PHE A 4 -3.32 -1.93 -19.79
N VAL A 5 -2.30 -2.37 -19.05
CA VAL A 5 -1.54 -1.57 -18.10
C VAL A 5 -0.24 -1.15 -18.77
N GLN A 6 0.07 0.15 -18.75
CA GLN A 6 1.26 0.71 -19.37
C GLN A 6 2.31 1.08 -18.31
N ASN A 7 3.58 0.76 -18.59
CA ASN A 7 4.70 0.92 -17.66
C ASN A 7 5.60 2.14 -17.99
N ASN A 8 5.11 3.09 -18.79
CA ASN A 8 5.80 4.36 -19.06
C ASN A 8 4.80 5.48 -19.42
N ALA A 9 5.27 6.73 -19.36
CA ALA A 9 4.48 7.93 -19.59
C ALA A 9 4.19 8.25 -21.07
N VAL A 10 4.67 7.43 -22.01
CA VAL A 10 4.71 7.77 -23.45
C VAL A 10 3.30 8.07 -23.97
N GLY A 11 3.16 9.26 -24.57
CA GLY A 11 1.93 9.72 -25.23
C GLY A 11 0.89 10.35 -24.29
N ALA A 12 1.11 10.29 -22.98
CA ALA A 12 0.18 10.79 -21.96
C ALA A 12 0.70 12.03 -21.20
N GLY A 13 2.02 12.09 -21.01
CA GLY A 13 2.65 13.14 -20.21
C GLY A 13 4.12 12.85 -19.89
N THR A 14 4.60 13.42 -18.78
CA THR A 14 5.97 13.23 -18.27
C THR A 14 5.95 12.93 -16.78
N GLY A 15 6.75 11.96 -16.33
CA GLY A 15 6.88 11.59 -14.92
C GLY A 15 7.02 10.09 -14.74
N SER A 16 6.94 9.64 -13.49
CA SER A 16 7.12 8.24 -13.13
C SER A 16 5.80 7.46 -13.15
N VAL A 17 5.89 6.15 -13.40
CA VAL A 17 4.75 5.22 -13.52
C VAL A 17 5.01 4.01 -12.63
N ASP A 18 3.97 3.52 -11.95
CA ASP A 18 3.99 2.30 -11.14
C ASP A 18 2.98 1.28 -11.65
N GLY A 19 3.37 0.57 -12.71
CA GLY A 19 2.54 -0.46 -13.34
C GLY A 19 2.06 -1.56 -12.39
N SER A 20 2.80 -1.81 -11.30
CA SER A 20 2.47 -2.87 -10.35
C SER A 20 1.21 -2.55 -9.55
N GLN A 21 0.96 -1.28 -9.25
CA GLN A 21 -0.19 -0.84 -8.47
C GLN A 21 -1.53 -1.09 -9.20
N ALA A 22 -1.57 -0.96 -10.52
CA ALA A 22 -2.79 -1.22 -11.29
C ALA A 22 -3.30 -2.67 -11.12
N SER A 23 -2.39 -3.64 -10.95
CA SER A 23 -2.80 -5.04 -10.71
C SER A 23 -3.59 -5.20 -9.41
N VAL A 24 -3.20 -4.46 -8.37
CA VAL A 24 -3.82 -4.45 -7.05
C VAL A 24 -5.22 -3.85 -7.15
N ASP A 25 -5.32 -2.70 -7.79
CA ASP A 25 -6.55 -1.93 -7.87
C ASP A 25 -7.60 -2.66 -8.74
N LEU A 26 -7.16 -3.27 -9.85
CA LEU A 26 -7.99 -4.12 -10.69
C LEU A 26 -8.50 -5.36 -9.95
N ALA A 27 -7.69 -5.97 -9.07
CA ALA A 27 -8.13 -7.11 -8.27
C ALA A 27 -9.25 -6.74 -7.28
N ILE A 28 -9.22 -5.52 -6.72
CA ILE A 28 -10.29 -4.99 -5.86
C ILE A 28 -11.57 -4.74 -6.68
N ILE A 29 -11.43 -4.15 -7.88
CA ILE A 29 -12.54 -3.94 -8.81
C ILE A 29 -13.18 -5.28 -9.20
N ALA A 30 -12.37 -6.29 -9.47
CA ALA A 30 -12.79 -7.66 -9.76
C ALA A 30 -13.37 -8.40 -8.54
N ASN A 31 -13.50 -7.77 -7.37
CA ASN A 31 -13.99 -8.40 -6.15
C ASN A 31 -13.15 -9.62 -5.70
N GLY A 32 -11.85 -9.60 -5.98
CA GLY A 32 -10.96 -10.74 -5.72
C GLY A 32 -11.18 -11.95 -6.64
N ASP A 33 -11.90 -11.76 -7.76
CA ASP A 33 -12.13 -12.82 -8.74
C ASP A 33 -10.83 -13.40 -9.27
N THR A 34 -10.76 -14.73 -9.18
CA THR A 34 -9.59 -15.54 -9.50
C THR A 34 -9.29 -15.61 -10.99
N GLY A 35 -10.26 -15.26 -11.82
CA GLY A 35 -10.10 -15.19 -13.26
C GLY A 35 -9.34 -13.98 -13.74
N LEU A 36 -9.08 -12.98 -12.88
CA LEU A 36 -8.32 -11.79 -13.25
C LEU A 36 -6.81 -12.08 -13.23
N GLY A 37 -6.10 -11.63 -14.25
CA GLY A 37 -4.64 -11.68 -14.33
C GLY A 37 -4.06 -10.62 -15.27
N LEU A 38 -2.73 -10.53 -15.26
CA LEU A 38 -1.96 -9.76 -16.23
C LEU A 38 -1.11 -10.73 -17.05
N ASN A 39 -1.20 -10.62 -18.37
CA ASN A 39 -0.31 -11.37 -19.27
C ASN A 39 1.13 -10.85 -19.16
N ALA A 40 2.06 -11.65 -19.69
CA ALA A 40 3.45 -11.24 -19.83
C ALA A 40 3.54 -9.91 -20.61
N ALA A 41 4.46 -9.05 -20.19
CA ALA A 41 4.65 -7.76 -20.82
C ALA A 41 5.14 -7.92 -22.27
N ILE A 42 4.50 -7.20 -23.18
CA ILE A 42 4.95 -7.03 -24.56
C ILE A 42 5.33 -5.56 -24.72
N GLY A 43 6.62 -5.28 -24.82
CA GLY A 43 7.14 -3.91 -24.78
C GLY A 43 6.85 -3.25 -23.43
N ASN A 44 6.23 -2.08 -23.45
CA ASN A 44 5.87 -1.29 -22.26
C ASN A 44 4.47 -1.60 -21.72
N ARG A 45 3.81 -2.67 -22.17
CA ARG A 45 2.41 -2.95 -21.85
C ARG A 45 2.19 -4.38 -21.38
N GLN A 46 1.31 -4.53 -20.41
CA GLN A 46 0.76 -5.79 -19.96
C GLN A 46 -0.73 -5.82 -20.27
N GLN A 47 -1.18 -6.86 -20.95
CA GLN A 47 -2.60 -7.02 -21.22
C GLN A 47 -3.32 -7.54 -19.99
N VAL A 48 -4.47 -6.94 -19.66
CA VAL A 48 -5.38 -7.47 -18.63
C VAL A 48 -6.13 -8.65 -19.22
N ALA A 49 -5.97 -9.82 -18.62
CA ALA A 49 -6.73 -11.03 -18.93
C ALA A 49 -7.77 -11.23 -17.85
N TYR A 50 -9.03 -11.45 -18.24
CA TYR A 50 -10.07 -11.67 -17.24
C TYR A 50 -11.04 -12.77 -17.67
N ALA A 51 -11.04 -13.89 -16.96
CA ALA A 51 -12.03 -14.96 -17.10
C ALA A 51 -13.04 -14.87 -15.94
N ARG A 52 -13.95 -13.89 -16.01
CA ARG A 52 -14.86 -13.57 -14.89
C ARG A 52 -15.65 -14.80 -14.39
N THR A 53 -15.60 -15.04 -13.10
CA THR A 53 -16.37 -16.06 -12.36
C THR A 53 -17.35 -15.46 -11.35
N LEU A 54 -17.10 -14.24 -10.89
CA LEU A 54 -17.94 -13.52 -9.93
C LEU A 54 -18.88 -12.54 -10.62
N ASN A 55 -20.08 -12.40 -10.08
CA ASN A 55 -21.07 -11.43 -10.54
C ASN A 55 -21.00 -10.13 -9.73
N GLY A 56 -21.58 -9.07 -10.28
CA GLY A 56 -21.62 -7.74 -9.68
C GLY A 56 -21.33 -6.66 -10.72
N PRO A 57 -21.83 -5.42 -10.55
CA PRO A 57 -21.61 -4.38 -11.55
C PRO A 57 -20.12 -4.11 -11.83
N PRO A 58 -19.21 -4.01 -10.83
CA PRO A 58 -17.79 -3.78 -11.10
C PRO A 58 -17.06 -4.93 -11.83
N PRO A 59 -17.19 -6.21 -11.42
CA PRO A 59 -16.67 -7.34 -12.18
C PRO A 59 -17.22 -7.41 -13.60
N GLN A 60 -18.51 -7.12 -13.79
CA GLN A 60 -19.14 -7.14 -15.12
C GLN A 60 -18.59 -6.05 -16.05
N ARG A 61 -18.40 -4.84 -15.52
CA ARG A 61 -17.80 -3.74 -16.28
C ARG A 61 -16.35 -4.05 -16.64
N LEU A 62 -15.57 -4.52 -15.68
CA LEU A 62 -14.16 -4.85 -15.93
C LEU A 62 -14.01 -5.98 -16.95
N ASP A 63 -14.87 -7.00 -16.89
CA ASP A 63 -14.95 -8.07 -17.89
C ASP A 63 -15.24 -7.51 -19.29
N THR A 64 -16.22 -6.62 -19.39
CA THR A 64 -16.56 -5.96 -20.66
C THR A 64 -15.37 -5.17 -21.21
N LEU A 65 -14.68 -4.39 -20.37
CA LEU A 65 -13.51 -3.59 -20.76
C LEU A 65 -12.31 -4.46 -21.19
N ALA A 66 -12.08 -5.59 -20.53
CA ALA A 66 -11.00 -6.50 -20.84
C ALA A 66 -11.25 -7.33 -22.11
N ASN A 67 -12.49 -7.81 -22.30
CA ASN A 67 -12.80 -8.86 -23.26
C ASN A 67 -13.51 -8.39 -24.53
N THR A 68 -14.00 -7.15 -24.58
CA THR A 68 -14.63 -6.61 -25.80
C THR A 68 -13.57 -6.14 -26.80
N ALA A 69 -13.93 -6.03 -28.08
CA ALA A 69 -13.15 -5.31 -29.08
C ALA A 69 -13.95 -4.05 -29.45
N PHE A 70 -13.46 -2.87 -29.09
CA PHE A 70 -14.18 -1.63 -29.28
C PHE A 70 -13.86 -1.01 -30.64
N THR A 71 -14.89 -0.69 -31.40
CA THR A 71 -14.78 -0.02 -32.71
C THR A 71 -15.70 1.21 -32.81
N PRO A 72 -15.52 2.23 -31.94
CA PRO A 72 -16.33 3.43 -31.98
C PRO A 72 -16.16 4.19 -33.30
N ASP A 73 -17.22 4.88 -33.72
CA ASP A 73 -17.18 5.84 -34.82
C ASP A 73 -17.39 7.25 -34.25
N TYR A 74 -16.31 8.03 -34.16
CA TYR A 74 -16.35 9.41 -33.68
C TYR A 74 -16.67 10.44 -34.78
N GLY A 75 -17.13 10.00 -35.95
CA GLY A 75 -17.47 10.85 -37.10
C GLY A 75 -16.51 10.75 -38.28
N ALA A 76 -15.43 9.96 -38.17
CA ALA A 76 -14.48 9.66 -39.24
C ALA A 76 -14.51 8.19 -39.70
N GLY A 77 -15.54 7.44 -39.27
CA GLY A 77 -15.68 6.01 -39.50
C GLY A 77 -15.25 5.17 -38.29
N PRO A 78 -15.64 3.88 -38.25
CA PRO A 78 -15.27 2.97 -37.16
C PRO A 78 -13.74 2.79 -37.06
N GLN A 79 -13.21 2.91 -35.84
CA GLN A 79 -11.78 2.71 -35.56
C GLN A 79 -11.58 1.83 -34.34
N ALA A 80 -10.56 0.96 -34.37
CA ALA A 80 -10.23 0.13 -33.22
C ALA A 80 -9.60 0.98 -32.11
N VAL A 81 -10.17 0.96 -30.90
CA VAL A 81 -9.67 1.70 -29.75
C VAL A 81 -9.41 0.74 -28.60
N ASN A 82 -8.19 0.74 -28.07
CA ASN A 82 -7.87 0.07 -26.81
C ASN A 82 -7.98 1.06 -25.64
N ILE A 83 -7.90 0.52 -24.43
CA ILE A 83 -7.83 1.26 -23.18
C ILE A 83 -6.47 0.98 -22.56
N ALA A 84 -5.73 2.03 -22.23
CA ALA A 84 -4.44 1.93 -21.55
C ALA A 84 -4.52 2.61 -20.18
N ILE A 85 -4.38 1.81 -19.12
CA ILE A 85 -4.29 2.25 -17.73
C ILE A 85 -2.85 2.67 -17.45
N LEU A 86 -2.69 3.91 -16.98
CA LEU A 86 -1.42 4.53 -16.60
C LEU A 86 -1.48 4.87 -15.10
N PRO A 87 -0.99 3.98 -14.23
CA PRO A 87 -0.80 4.25 -12.81
C PRO A 87 0.42 5.15 -12.61
N VAL A 88 0.24 6.42 -12.28
CA VAL A 88 1.34 7.40 -12.24
C VAL A 88 1.70 7.81 -10.82
N LEU A 89 2.93 8.29 -10.62
CA LEU A 89 3.37 8.85 -9.34
C LEU A 89 3.10 10.36 -9.24
N SER A 90 3.28 10.94 -8.06
CA SER A 90 3.03 12.37 -7.78
C SER A 90 3.88 13.33 -8.60
N ASP A 91 4.98 12.87 -9.20
CA ASP A 91 5.84 13.66 -10.10
C ASP A 91 5.32 13.71 -11.54
N PHE A 92 4.16 13.13 -11.83
CA PHE A 92 3.59 13.09 -13.17
C PHE A 92 2.83 14.36 -13.54
N PHE A 93 3.04 14.80 -14.77
CA PHE A 93 2.38 15.93 -15.41
C PHE A 93 1.75 15.48 -16.71
N LEU A 94 0.50 15.89 -16.94
CA LEU A 94 -0.18 15.77 -18.22
C LEU A 94 0.53 16.59 -19.30
N ASN A 95 0.21 16.35 -20.58
CA ASN A 95 0.83 17.04 -21.71
C ASN A 95 0.64 18.57 -21.72
N ASP A 96 -0.35 19.10 -21.00
CA ASP A 96 -0.55 20.55 -20.81
C ASP A 96 0.21 21.12 -19.60
N GLY A 97 0.98 20.29 -18.88
CA GLY A 97 1.68 20.67 -17.66
C GLY A 97 0.84 20.59 -16.39
N THR A 98 -0.40 20.11 -16.44
CA THR A 98 -1.23 19.89 -15.25
C THR A 98 -0.64 18.76 -14.40
N PRO A 99 -0.29 18.99 -13.11
CA PRO A 99 0.16 17.94 -12.21
C PRO A 99 -0.95 16.92 -11.96
N ILE A 100 -0.65 15.62 -11.99
CA ILE A 100 -1.66 14.58 -11.70
C ILE A 100 -2.27 14.77 -10.32
N VAL A 101 -1.49 15.27 -9.35
CA VAL A 101 -1.96 15.44 -7.97
C VAL A 101 -3.16 16.38 -7.87
N ASN A 102 -3.34 17.30 -8.84
CA ASN A 102 -4.46 18.24 -8.86
C ASN A 102 -5.79 17.63 -9.34
N VAL A 103 -5.73 16.52 -10.08
CA VAL A 103 -6.92 15.87 -10.66
C VAL A 103 -7.19 14.50 -10.05
N GLY A 104 -6.16 13.81 -9.55
CA GLY A 104 -6.25 12.47 -8.97
C GLY A 104 -6.47 11.35 -9.97
N GLY A 105 -7.35 11.56 -10.95
CA GLY A 105 -7.62 10.67 -12.07
C GLY A 105 -8.10 11.45 -13.29
N THR A 106 -7.90 10.89 -14.49
CA THR A 106 -8.54 11.38 -15.72
C THR A 106 -8.56 10.30 -16.81
N ALA A 107 -9.65 10.25 -17.57
CA ALA A 107 -9.73 9.52 -18.82
C ALA A 107 -9.56 10.46 -20.02
N LEU A 108 -8.62 10.16 -20.92
CA LEU A 108 -8.36 10.95 -22.12
C LEU A 108 -8.77 10.17 -23.37
N ALA A 109 -9.73 10.72 -24.11
CA ALA A 109 -10.19 10.13 -25.37
C ALA A 109 -9.10 10.16 -26.46
N PRO A 110 -9.15 9.29 -27.48
CA PRO A 110 -8.21 9.35 -28.61
C PRO A 110 -8.29 10.69 -29.38
N PRO A 111 -7.18 11.15 -30.01
CA PRO A 111 -7.15 12.30 -30.90
C PRO A 111 -8.27 12.27 -31.95
N GLY A 112 -8.86 13.42 -32.22
CA GLY A 112 -9.90 13.55 -33.26
C GLY A 112 -11.26 12.96 -32.89
N SER A 113 -11.44 12.44 -31.67
CA SER A 113 -12.74 11.94 -31.19
C SER A 113 -13.79 13.02 -30.94
N GLY A 114 -13.37 14.30 -30.81
CA GLY A 114 -14.26 15.41 -30.43
C GLY A 114 -14.72 15.38 -28.97
N ILE A 115 -14.30 14.36 -28.20
CA ILE A 115 -14.61 14.20 -26.77
C ILE A 115 -13.59 14.99 -25.93
N PRO A 116 -13.99 15.63 -24.80
CA PRO A 116 -13.05 16.31 -23.90
C PRO A 116 -11.82 15.48 -23.56
N GLY A 117 -10.66 16.13 -23.42
CA GLY A 117 -9.38 15.49 -23.15
C GLY A 117 -8.64 14.95 -24.39
N ASN A 118 -9.29 14.89 -25.58
CA ASN A 118 -8.65 14.34 -26.78
C ASN A 118 -7.35 15.06 -27.21
N THR A 119 -7.23 16.34 -26.92
CA THR A 119 -6.05 17.16 -27.27
C THR A 119 -4.88 16.91 -26.34
N LEU A 120 -5.11 16.26 -25.20
CA LEU A 120 -4.09 15.91 -24.21
C LEU A 120 -3.54 14.50 -24.42
N ASN A 121 -4.16 13.69 -25.28
CA ASN A 121 -3.75 12.33 -25.59
C ASN A 121 -3.02 12.32 -26.94
N ASN A 122 -1.80 11.79 -26.98
CA ASN A 122 -1.03 11.66 -28.23
C ASN A 122 -1.00 10.21 -28.76
N THR A 123 -1.89 9.35 -28.26
CA THR A 123 -1.98 7.92 -28.61
C THR A 123 -3.32 7.59 -29.24
N THR A 124 -3.40 6.46 -29.94
CA THR A 124 -4.67 5.96 -30.51
C THR A 124 -5.57 5.27 -29.48
N ASP A 125 -5.10 5.09 -28.25
CA ASP A 125 -5.87 4.43 -27.19
C ASP A 125 -6.67 5.45 -26.38
N CYS A 126 -7.73 5.00 -25.73
CA CYS A 126 -8.32 5.73 -24.61
C CYS A 126 -7.41 5.57 -23.39
N LEU A 127 -6.86 6.67 -22.88
CA LEU A 127 -5.99 6.62 -21.70
C LEU A 127 -6.82 6.72 -20.42
N VAL A 128 -6.44 5.96 -19.40
CA VAL A 128 -6.96 6.06 -18.04
C VAL A 128 -5.77 6.32 -17.13
N ILE A 129 -5.62 7.55 -16.66
CA ILE A 129 -4.45 7.98 -15.87
C ILE A 129 -4.93 8.23 -14.44
N TYR A 130 -4.22 7.72 -13.45
CA TYR A 130 -4.57 7.99 -12.05
C TYR A 130 -3.34 8.01 -11.14
N ASP A 131 -3.38 8.86 -10.12
CA ASP A 131 -2.32 8.99 -9.12
C ASP A 131 -2.41 7.86 -8.09
N THR A 132 -1.37 7.04 -8.03
CA THR A 132 -1.27 5.95 -7.08
C THR A 132 -0.76 6.38 -5.70
N THR A 133 -0.17 7.57 -5.61
CA THR A 133 0.45 8.08 -4.38
C THR A 133 -0.54 8.74 -3.44
N GLN A 134 -1.79 8.92 -3.87
CA GLN A 134 -2.83 9.62 -3.10
C GLN A 134 -2.40 11.05 -2.77
N ALA A 135 -2.04 11.85 -3.76
CA ALA A 135 -1.50 13.21 -3.62
C ALA A 135 -0.30 13.28 -2.68
N ASP A 136 0.71 12.43 -2.92
CA ASP A 136 1.85 12.23 -2.02
C ASP A 136 1.42 11.90 -0.57
N GLY A 137 0.33 11.15 -0.47
CA GLY A 137 -0.35 10.77 0.75
C GLY A 137 -1.26 11.82 1.37
N ALA A 138 -1.51 13.00 0.76
CA ALA A 138 -2.55 13.90 1.27
C ALA A 138 -3.96 13.30 1.19
N GLY A 139 -4.19 12.38 0.24
CA GLY A 139 -5.47 11.73 -0.03
C GLY A 139 -6.41 12.61 -0.84
N TYR A 140 -7.34 11.95 -1.54
CA TYR A 140 -8.44 12.60 -2.25
C TYR A 140 -9.74 12.39 -1.50
N CYS A 141 -10.50 13.45 -1.25
CA CYS A 141 -11.77 13.39 -0.54
C CYS A 141 -12.87 14.08 -1.34
N SER A 142 -14.02 13.43 -1.43
CA SER A 142 -15.23 13.89 -2.12
C SER A 142 -16.39 14.08 -1.15
N ALA A 143 -17.48 14.70 -1.63
CA ALA A 143 -18.69 14.87 -0.85
C ALA A 143 -19.38 13.52 -0.63
N ARG A 144 -19.76 13.24 0.62
CA ARG A 144 -20.58 12.08 0.97
C ARG A 144 -22.05 12.35 0.72
N ALA A 145 -22.76 11.38 0.14
CA ALA A 145 -24.20 11.43 -0.03
C ALA A 145 -24.89 11.68 1.33
N GLY A 146 -25.74 12.71 1.39
CA GLY A 146 -26.49 13.07 2.59
C GLY A 146 -25.70 13.81 3.69
N ASN A 147 -24.45 14.21 3.45
CA ASN A 147 -23.60 14.88 4.45
C ASN A 147 -23.46 16.40 4.25
N SER A 148 -24.47 17.06 3.67
CA SER A 148 -24.50 18.52 3.46
C SER A 148 -23.26 19.10 2.74
N GLY A 149 -22.65 18.35 1.80
CA GLY A 149 -21.53 18.84 0.99
C GLY A 149 -20.15 18.83 1.66
N VAL A 150 -19.97 18.14 2.80
CA VAL A 150 -18.65 18.01 3.44
C VAL A 150 -17.77 17.01 2.67
N PHE A 151 -16.55 17.44 2.31
CA PHE A 151 -15.54 16.65 1.60
C PHE A 151 -14.73 15.75 2.53
N ASP A 152 -15.35 14.71 3.08
CA ASP A 152 -14.73 13.76 4.01
C ASP A 152 -14.73 12.30 3.52
N LEU A 153 -15.31 12.04 2.35
CA LEU A 153 -15.34 10.69 1.77
C LEU A 153 -14.07 10.44 0.97
N GLN A 154 -13.18 9.62 1.52
CA GLN A 154 -11.94 9.28 0.83
C GLN A 154 -12.18 8.48 -0.46
N ASN A 155 -11.42 8.85 -1.51
CA ASN A 155 -11.29 8.15 -2.77
C ASN A 155 -9.98 7.37 -2.76
N THR A 156 -10.09 6.06 -2.54
CA THR A 156 -8.98 5.11 -2.65
C THR A 156 -8.53 4.94 -4.11
N ASN A 157 -7.31 4.44 -4.34
CA ASN A 157 -6.82 4.11 -5.68
C ASN A 157 -7.80 3.28 -6.54
N PRO A 158 -8.40 2.17 -6.06
CA PRO A 158 -9.35 1.40 -6.87
C PRO A 158 -10.65 2.15 -7.16
N THR A 159 -11.11 3.04 -6.27
CA THR A 159 -12.29 3.89 -6.55
C THR A 159 -11.99 4.96 -7.60
N ILE A 160 -10.80 5.57 -7.56
CA ILE A 160 -10.36 6.53 -8.60
C ILE A 160 -10.23 5.80 -9.94
N LEU A 161 -9.49 4.69 -9.97
CA LEU A 161 -9.32 3.89 -11.18
C LEU A 161 -10.66 3.47 -11.78
N TYR A 162 -11.60 2.98 -10.96
CA TYR A 162 -12.90 2.53 -11.45
C TYR A 162 -13.79 3.68 -11.95
N HIS A 163 -13.72 4.85 -11.31
CA HIS A 163 -14.35 6.09 -11.80
C HIS A 163 -13.83 6.43 -13.20
N GLU A 164 -12.52 6.44 -13.40
CA GLU A 164 -11.93 6.74 -14.72
C GLU A 164 -12.21 5.65 -15.76
N LEU A 165 -12.27 4.38 -15.36
CA LEU A 165 -12.71 3.29 -16.23
C LEU A 165 -14.18 3.43 -16.64
N SER A 166 -15.02 4.09 -15.83
CA SER A 166 -16.39 4.41 -16.20
C SER A 166 -16.44 5.43 -17.34
N HIS A 167 -15.63 6.50 -17.28
CA HIS A 167 -15.48 7.43 -18.40
C HIS A 167 -14.95 6.71 -19.64
N ALA A 168 -13.87 5.93 -19.50
CA ALA A 168 -13.30 5.18 -20.61
C ALA A 168 -14.31 4.23 -21.27
N PHE A 169 -15.14 3.55 -20.47
CA PHE A 169 -16.22 2.69 -20.97
C PHE A 169 -17.16 3.44 -21.92
N ARG A 170 -17.59 4.66 -21.57
CA ARG A 170 -18.46 5.47 -22.44
C ARG A 170 -17.70 6.04 -23.64
N ILE A 171 -16.44 6.43 -23.47
CA ILE A 171 -15.58 6.88 -24.58
C ILE A 171 -15.46 5.80 -25.65
N VAL A 172 -15.09 4.56 -25.28
CA VAL A 172 -14.85 3.48 -26.26
C VAL A 172 -16.13 2.91 -26.88
N ASN A 173 -17.29 3.19 -26.29
CA ASN A 173 -18.60 2.86 -26.86
C ASN A 173 -19.21 4.04 -27.65
N ASN A 174 -18.54 5.18 -27.71
CA ASN A 174 -19.08 6.43 -28.26
C ASN A 174 -20.45 6.82 -27.67
N THR A 175 -20.59 6.66 -26.34
CA THR A 175 -21.80 7.00 -25.58
C THR A 175 -21.50 8.02 -24.47
N PHE A 176 -20.46 8.85 -24.69
CA PHE A 176 -20.03 9.88 -23.75
C PHE A 176 -21.15 10.89 -23.51
N LEU A 177 -21.40 11.21 -22.24
CA LEU A 177 -22.47 12.12 -21.85
C LEU A 177 -21.96 13.56 -21.79
N THR A 178 -22.87 14.50 -21.52
CA THR A 178 -22.52 15.91 -21.39
C THR A 178 -21.61 16.13 -20.19
N LEU A 179 -20.38 16.56 -20.46
CA LEU A 179 -19.41 17.03 -19.47
C LEU A 179 -19.44 18.56 -19.39
N THR A 180 -19.36 19.11 -18.18
CA THR A 180 -19.26 20.56 -17.94
C THR A 180 -18.07 20.83 -17.01
N ALA A 181 -17.54 22.06 -17.04
CA ALA A 181 -16.48 22.48 -16.11
C ALA A 181 -17.01 22.72 -14.68
N ALA A 182 -18.33 22.73 -14.48
CA ALA A 182 -18.92 22.89 -13.16
C ALA A 182 -18.80 21.58 -12.38
N CYS A 183 -18.23 21.63 -11.18
CA CYS A 183 -18.14 20.46 -10.30
C CYS A 183 -19.35 20.32 -9.36
N ASP A 184 -20.16 21.37 -9.20
CA ASP A 184 -21.40 21.38 -8.43
C ASP A 184 -22.44 22.31 -9.12
N PRO A 185 -23.54 21.78 -9.68
CA PRO A 185 -23.88 20.36 -9.73
C PRO A 185 -22.94 19.59 -10.66
N ALA A 186 -22.76 18.30 -10.39
CA ALA A 186 -22.06 17.36 -11.25
C ALA A 186 -22.71 17.32 -12.64
N SER A 187 -21.86 17.23 -13.67
CA SER A 187 -22.33 17.00 -15.04
C SER A 187 -22.98 15.61 -15.18
N THR A 188 -23.69 15.37 -16.28
CA THR A 188 -24.34 14.05 -16.48
C THR A 188 -23.31 12.93 -16.64
N GLU A 189 -22.16 13.24 -17.23
CA GLU A 189 -21.04 12.30 -17.34
C GLU A 189 -20.43 11.98 -15.97
N GLU A 190 -20.20 13.00 -15.14
CA GLU A 190 -19.65 12.81 -13.80
C GLU A 190 -20.62 12.09 -12.87
N ALA A 191 -21.92 12.44 -12.91
CA ALA A 191 -22.93 11.77 -12.11
C ALA A 191 -23.03 10.27 -12.47
N ALA A 192 -22.88 9.91 -13.75
CA ALA A 192 -22.85 8.52 -14.19
C ALA A 192 -21.59 7.78 -13.72
N ALA A 193 -20.42 8.42 -13.77
CA ALA A 193 -19.18 7.84 -13.24
C ALA A 193 -19.23 7.64 -11.72
N ILE A 194 -19.78 8.62 -10.98
CA ILE A 194 -19.98 8.52 -9.51
C ILE A 194 -20.97 7.40 -9.17
N ALA A 195 -22.01 7.21 -9.98
CA ALA A 195 -22.94 6.09 -9.77
C ALA A 195 -22.24 4.74 -9.90
N ASP A 196 -21.38 4.58 -10.90
CA ASP A 196 -20.55 3.38 -11.05
C ASP A 196 -19.55 3.25 -9.89
N GLU A 197 -18.86 4.33 -9.49
CA GLU A 197 -17.99 4.36 -8.31
C GLU A 197 -18.73 3.86 -7.05
N ASN A 198 -19.99 4.25 -6.87
CA ASN A 198 -20.84 3.82 -5.76
C ASN A 198 -21.21 2.33 -5.81
N ASP A 199 -21.30 1.72 -6.99
CA ASP A 199 -21.42 0.25 -7.10
C ASP A 199 -20.16 -0.43 -6.55
N LEU A 200 -18.96 0.10 -6.86
CA LEU A 200 -17.72 -0.41 -6.31
C LEU A 200 -17.63 -0.20 -4.80
N ARG A 201 -18.02 0.98 -4.29
CA ARG A 201 -18.07 1.22 -2.84
C ARG A 201 -19.02 0.26 -2.13
N THR A 202 -20.17 -0.04 -2.74
CA THR A 202 -21.14 -1.02 -2.22
C THR A 202 -20.54 -2.43 -2.22
N GLN A 203 -19.86 -2.83 -3.29
CA GLN A 203 -19.16 -4.11 -3.37
C GLN A 203 -18.07 -4.22 -2.30
N ILE A 204 -17.22 -3.21 -2.16
CA ILE A 204 -16.15 -3.19 -1.14
C ILE A 204 -16.77 -3.28 0.26
N ALA A 205 -17.83 -2.51 0.53
CA ALA A 205 -18.49 -2.56 1.83
C ALA A 205 -19.10 -3.94 2.12
N ALA A 206 -19.75 -4.55 1.14
CA ALA A 206 -20.33 -5.89 1.24
C ALA A 206 -19.26 -6.98 1.47
N ALA A 207 -18.16 -6.93 0.71
CA ALA A 207 -17.02 -7.84 0.90
C ALA A 207 -16.38 -7.72 2.29
N ASN A 208 -16.52 -6.55 2.92
CA ASN A 208 -16.04 -6.25 4.27
C ASN A 208 -17.11 -6.37 5.36
N GLY A 209 -18.33 -6.82 5.05
CA GLY A 209 -19.42 -6.90 6.05
C GLY A 209 -19.78 -5.56 6.70
N THR A 210 -19.58 -4.44 6.00
CA THR A 210 -19.84 -3.07 6.50
C THR A 210 -20.92 -2.38 5.68
N THR A 211 -21.48 -1.29 6.24
CA THR A 211 -22.42 -0.43 5.50
C THR A 211 -21.66 0.46 4.52
N ALA A 212 -22.11 0.50 3.27
CA ALA A 212 -21.52 1.36 2.25
C ALA A 212 -21.69 2.84 2.59
N VAL A 213 -20.60 3.60 2.47
CA VAL A 213 -20.62 5.07 2.49
C VAL A 213 -20.44 5.53 1.06
N LEU A 214 -21.44 6.22 0.52
CA LEU A 214 -21.53 6.57 -0.90
C LEU A 214 -21.13 8.02 -1.16
N ARG A 215 -20.59 8.28 -2.35
CA ARG A 215 -20.31 9.61 -2.88
C ARG A 215 -21.60 10.25 -3.37
N ASP A 216 -21.74 11.55 -3.15
CA ASP A 216 -22.87 12.33 -3.64
C ASP A 216 -22.81 12.43 -5.18
N THR A 217 -23.81 11.89 -5.86
CA THR A 217 -23.88 11.89 -7.34
C THR A 217 -24.16 13.27 -7.92
N THR A 218 -24.53 14.25 -7.09
CA THR A 218 -24.79 15.63 -7.50
C THR A 218 -23.58 16.54 -7.33
N THR A 219 -22.49 16.08 -6.70
CA THR A 219 -21.28 16.88 -6.46
C THR A 219 -20.04 16.13 -6.92
N HIS A 220 -19.49 16.56 -8.05
CA HIS A 220 -18.22 16.04 -8.55
C HIS A 220 -17.01 16.62 -7.83
N CYS A 221 -17.14 17.79 -7.17
CA CYS A 221 -16.03 18.43 -6.50
C CYS A 221 -15.26 17.50 -5.54
N GLY A 222 -13.97 17.77 -5.38
CA GLY A 222 -13.10 17.07 -4.46
C GLY A 222 -12.05 18.02 -3.90
N ASN A 223 -11.45 17.63 -2.78
CA ASN A 223 -10.34 18.31 -2.15
C ASN A 223 -9.33 17.30 -1.65
N TYR A 224 -8.14 17.77 -1.27
CA TYR A 224 -7.28 16.96 -0.43
C TYR A 224 -8.00 16.62 0.88
N CYS A 225 -7.81 15.40 1.36
CA CYS A 225 -8.37 15.04 2.65
C CYS A 225 -7.75 15.91 3.75
N SER A 226 -8.55 16.26 4.75
CA SER A 226 -8.05 16.93 5.95
C SER A 226 -6.95 16.09 6.61
N ALA A 227 -5.88 16.74 7.06
CA ALA A 227 -4.69 16.09 7.62
C ALA A 227 -5.08 15.10 8.74
N GLY A 228 -4.99 13.79 8.45
CA GLY A 228 -5.44 12.72 9.35
C GLY A 228 -6.14 11.54 8.65
N THR A 229 -6.56 11.69 7.39
CA THR A 229 -7.34 10.68 6.65
C THR A 229 -6.48 9.93 5.61
N ILE A 230 -5.24 9.56 5.92
CA ILE A 230 -4.34 8.90 4.96
C ILE A 230 -4.47 7.36 5.05
N ILE A 231 -5.18 6.75 4.12
CA ILE A 231 -5.19 5.30 3.92
C ILE A 231 -4.12 4.92 2.90
N SER A 232 -2.87 4.71 3.33
CA SER A 232 -2.05 3.69 2.63
C SER A 232 -2.64 2.31 2.98
N CYS A 233 -2.91 1.50 1.96
CA CYS A 233 -3.67 0.27 2.09
C CYS A 233 -2.86 -0.81 2.81
N CYS A 234 -3.23 -1.12 4.06
CA CYS A 234 -2.81 -2.34 4.75
C CYS A 234 -3.66 -3.51 4.22
N ILE A 235 -3.48 -3.92 2.96
CA ILE A 235 -4.42 -4.79 2.23
C ILE A 235 -4.56 -6.16 2.92
N ILE A 236 -3.45 -6.78 3.30
CA ILE A 236 -3.47 -8.05 4.05
C ILE A 236 -4.26 -7.89 5.34
N ALA A 237 -3.98 -6.84 6.12
CA ALA A 237 -4.68 -6.59 7.37
C ALA A 237 -6.18 -6.34 7.14
N SER A 238 -6.54 -5.60 6.09
CA SER A 238 -7.93 -5.30 5.74
C SER A 238 -8.71 -6.55 5.36
N VAL A 239 -8.11 -7.45 4.59
CA VAL A 239 -8.75 -8.71 4.21
C VAL A 239 -8.81 -9.68 5.40
N ALA A 240 -7.74 -9.77 6.20
CA ALA A 240 -7.69 -10.65 7.35
C ALA A 240 -8.67 -10.23 8.46
N SER A 241 -8.79 -8.93 8.73
CA SER A 241 -9.78 -8.38 9.69
C SER A 241 -11.17 -8.20 9.09
N GLN A 242 -11.32 -8.51 7.80
CA GLN A 242 -12.54 -8.31 7.01
C GLN A 242 -13.02 -6.85 7.00
N SER A 243 -12.15 -5.88 7.29
CA SER A 243 -12.52 -4.46 7.21
C SER A 243 -11.29 -3.56 7.01
N PRO A 244 -11.28 -2.68 6.00
CA PRO A 244 -10.25 -1.64 5.84
C PRO A 244 -10.34 -0.55 6.90
N MET A 245 -11.34 -0.61 7.78
CA MET A 245 -11.56 0.30 8.90
C MET A 245 -11.46 -0.40 10.25
N SER A 246 -11.02 -1.67 10.29
CA SER A 246 -10.86 -2.38 11.57
C SER A 246 -9.88 -1.67 12.49
N GLU A 247 -10.01 -1.89 13.80
CA GLU A 247 -9.10 -1.34 14.80
C GLU A 247 -7.64 -1.69 14.49
N GLU A 248 -7.38 -2.91 13.98
CA GLU A 248 -6.04 -3.33 13.59
C GLU A 248 -5.49 -2.50 12.42
N VAL A 249 -6.30 -2.28 11.39
CA VAL A 249 -5.89 -1.49 10.22
C VAL A 249 -5.64 -0.04 10.61
N GLN A 250 -6.52 0.56 11.42
CA GLN A 250 -6.33 1.92 11.90
C GLN A 250 -5.09 2.04 12.79
N ALA A 251 -4.84 1.06 13.64
CA ALA A 251 -3.67 1.06 14.50
C ALA A 251 -2.36 0.87 13.71
N LEU A 252 -2.34 0.05 12.66
CA LEU A 252 -1.20 -0.06 11.75
C LEU A 252 -0.92 1.26 11.01
N ARG A 253 -1.97 1.97 10.56
CA ARG A 253 -1.83 3.32 9.97
C ARG A 253 -1.25 4.32 10.97
N ALA A 254 -1.79 4.32 12.19
CA ALA A 254 -1.30 5.20 13.26
C ALA A 254 0.18 4.95 13.57
N VAL A 255 0.60 3.68 13.66
CA VAL A 255 2.01 3.31 13.84
C VAL A 255 2.84 3.79 12.64
N ARG A 256 2.43 3.48 11.39
CA ARG A 256 3.15 3.89 10.17
C ARG A 256 3.45 5.39 10.16
N ASP A 257 2.42 6.20 10.43
CA ASP A 257 2.50 7.66 10.36
C ASP A 257 3.35 8.27 11.50
N GLN A 258 3.47 7.56 12.62
CA GLN A 258 4.22 8.01 13.80
C GLN A 258 5.67 7.52 13.83
N PHE A 259 5.98 6.36 13.24
CA PHE A 259 7.26 5.68 13.44
C PHE A 259 8.39 6.21 12.53
N LEU A 260 8.16 6.40 11.22
CA LEU A 260 9.24 6.73 10.27
C LEU A 260 8.92 7.81 9.22
N ARG A 261 7.65 8.12 8.91
CA ARG A 261 7.27 9.00 7.78
C ARG A 261 7.59 10.50 7.96
N ARG A 262 8.29 10.89 9.04
CA ARG A 262 8.67 12.30 9.29
C ARG A 262 10.08 12.67 8.80
N THR A 263 10.70 11.80 8.00
CA THR A 263 12.09 11.92 7.52
C THR A 263 12.19 11.59 6.04
N GLU A 264 13.11 12.24 5.31
CA GLU A 264 13.34 11.97 3.87
C GLU A 264 13.74 10.49 3.64
N VAL A 265 14.61 9.96 4.51
CA VAL A 265 15.05 8.55 4.44
C VAL A 265 13.96 7.57 4.89
N GLY A 266 13.11 7.95 5.85
CA GLY A 266 11.97 7.13 6.26
C GLY A 266 10.88 7.06 5.21
N PHE A 267 10.70 8.13 4.42
CA PHE A 267 9.82 8.11 3.24
C PHE A 267 10.36 7.15 2.17
N ALA A 268 11.64 7.24 1.81
CA ALA A 268 12.27 6.32 0.86
C ALA A 268 12.23 4.85 1.31
N PHE A 269 12.41 4.61 2.62
CA PHE A 269 12.22 3.29 3.21
C PHE A 269 10.81 2.75 2.98
N PHE A 270 9.79 3.56 3.24
CA PHE A 270 8.41 3.14 3.03
C PHE A 270 8.08 2.92 1.55
N GLN A 271 8.65 3.70 0.64
CA GLN A 271 8.49 3.45 -0.80
C GLN A 271 9.00 2.05 -1.18
N THR A 272 10.21 1.68 -0.74
CA THR A 272 10.78 0.36 -1.02
C THR A 272 10.01 -0.76 -0.31
N LEU A 273 9.67 -0.56 0.96
CA LEU A 273 8.84 -1.51 1.70
C LEU A 273 7.50 -1.76 1.01
N PHE A 274 6.82 -0.71 0.55
CA PHE A 274 5.52 -0.86 -0.12
C PHE A 274 5.66 -1.49 -1.49
N HIS A 275 6.71 -1.17 -2.25
CA HIS A 275 7.02 -1.87 -3.50
C HIS A 275 7.15 -3.38 -3.29
N ASP A 276 7.97 -3.80 -2.33
CA ASP A 276 8.17 -5.21 -2.02
C ASP A 276 6.91 -5.87 -1.45
N TYR A 277 6.21 -5.16 -0.56
CA TYR A 277 4.94 -5.61 0.03
C TYR A 277 3.87 -5.86 -1.04
N TYR A 278 3.70 -4.95 -1.99
CA TYR A 278 2.74 -5.10 -3.08
C TYR A 278 3.17 -6.17 -4.08
N GLY A 279 4.43 -6.57 -4.10
CA GLY A 279 4.93 -7.72 -4.86
C GLY A 279 4.28 -9.06 -4.47
N PHE A 280 3.70 -9.18 -3.27
CA PHE A 280 3.02 -10.42 -2.83
C PHE A 280 1.65 -10.21 -2.18
N SER A 281 1.38 -9.04 -1.58
CA SER A 281 0.17 -8.83 -0.78
C SER A 281 -1.15 -9.09 -1.50
N PRO A 282 -1.32 -8.77 -2.81
CA PRO A 282 -2.58 -9.03 -3.51
C PRO A 282 -2.87 -10.53 -3.62
N GLN A 283 -1.85 -11.33 -3.91
CA GLN A 283 -2.00 -12.77 -4.04
C GLN A 283 -2.33 -13.41 -2.68
N VAL A 284 -1.69 -12.96 -1.60
CA VAL A 284 -2.06 -13.38 -0.22
C VAL A 284 -3.50 -13.00 0.10
N SER A 285 -3.94 -11.79 -0.28
CA SER A 285 -5.33 -11.34 -0.16
C SER A 285 -6.31 -12.20 -0.95
N THR A 286 -5.97 -12.56 -2.19
CA THR A 286 -6.77 -13.49 -3.00
C THR A 286 -6.85 -14.87 -2.37
N MET A 287 -5.75 -15.39 -1.80
CA MET A 287 -5.75 -16.67 -1.08
C MET A 287 -6.68 -16.61 0.14
N MET A 288 -6.61 -15.54 0.94
CA MET A 288 -7.49 -15.32 2.10
C MET A 288 -8.96 -15.19 1.70
N ALA A 289 -9.27 -14.49 0.61
CA ALA A 289 -10.65 -14.33 0.13
C ALA A 289 -11.29 -15.67 -0.27
N ARG A 290 -10.49 -16.63 -0.76
CA ARG A 290 -10.98 -17.97 -1.11
C ARG A 290 -11.25 -18.83 0.12
N GLN A 291 -10.67 -18.50 1.28
CA GLN A 291 -10.55 -19.41 2.42
C GLN A 291 -10.60 -18.67 3.75
N PRO A 292 -11.76 -18.66 4.42
CA PRO A 292 -11.93 -17.98 5.70
C PRO A 292 -10.94 -18.41 6.78
N ALA A 293 -10.52 -19.68 6.78
CA ALA A 293 -9.54 -20.20 7.74
C ALA A 293 -8.15 -19.54 7.62
N LEU A 294 -7.74 -19.17 6.39
CA LEU A 294 -6.48 -18.49 6.16
C LEU A 294 -6.54 -17.04 6.67
N SER A 295 -7.68 -16.35 6.51
CA SER A 295 -7.87 -15.01 7.09
C SER A 295 -7.72 -15.00 8.60
N SER A 296 -8.31 -15.98 9.30
CA SER A 296 -8.14 -16.13 10.74
C SER A 296 -6.68 -16.42 11.13
N LEU A 297 -5.99 -17.29 10.38
CA LEU A 297 -4.57 -17.57 10.60
C LEU A 297 -3.71 -16.30 10.43
N VAL A 298 -3.93 -15.54 9.36
CA VAL A 298 -3.19 -14.29 9.11
C VAL A 298 -3.54 -13.22 10.14
N LEU A 299 -4.79 -13.10 10.55
CA LEU A 299 -5.20 -12.12 11.55
C LEU A 299 -4.58 -12.40 12.92
N GLU A 300 -4.80 -13.60 13.46
CA GLU A 300 -4.35 -13.97 14.81
C GLU A 300 -2.85 -14.31 14.86
N GLY A 301 -2.32 -14.95 13.83
CA GLY A 301 -0.93 -15.40 13.77
C GLY A 301 0.04 -14.36 13.23
N PHE A 302 -0.42 -13.29 12.58
CA PHE A 302 0.48 -12.30 11.98
C PHE A 302 0.10 -10.85 12.27
N VAL A 303 -1.10 -10.41 11.89
CA VAL A 303 -1.51 -8.99 11.97
C VAL A 303 -1.55 -8.49 13.42
N ARG A 304 -2.19 -9.24 14.33
CA ARG A 304 -2.27 -8.87 15.75
C ARG A 304 -0.92 -8.97 16.48
N PRO A 305 -0.12 -10.04 16.32
CA PRO A 305 1.27 -10.11 16.80
C PRO A 305 2.13 -8.93 16.35
N LEU A 306 2.08 -8.59 15.06
CA LEU A 306 2.78 -7.46 14.48
C LEU A 306 2.35 -6.16 15.17
N LEU A 307 1.04 -5.93 15.28
CA LEU A 307 0.50 -4.72 15.88
C LEU A 307 0.88 -4.56 17.35
N ILE A 308 0.78 -5.61 18.16
CA ILE A 308 1.18 -5.58 19.57
C ILE A 308 2.66 -5.22 19.69
N THR A 309 3.52 -5.86 18.90
CA THR A 309 4.96 -5.57 18.92
C THR A 309 5.26 -4.13 18.52
N LEU A 310 4.60 -3.64 17.47
CA LEU A 310 4.77 -2.25 17.02
C LEU A 310 4.32 -1.24 18.08
N ARG A 311 3.22 -1.50 18.80
CA ARG A 311 2.76 -0.67 19.93
C ARG A 311 3.75 -0.69 21.10
N LEU A 312 4.31 -1.86 21.43
CA LEU A 312 5.32 -1.99 22.49
C LEU A 312 6.61 -1.27 22.11
N LEU A 313 7.04 -1.41 20.86
CA LEU A 313 8.19 -0.73 20.29
C LEU A 313 7.99 0.79 20.31
N GLN A 314 6.79 1.27 19.97
CA GLN A 314 6.42 2.67 20.08
C GLN A 314 6.51 3.16 21.52
N ALA A 315 5.93 2.44 22.48
CA ALA A 315 6.02 2.78 23.89
C ALA A 315 7.49 2.81 24.37
N TYR A 316 8.33 1.87 23.93
CA TYR A 316 9.76 1.86 24.22
C TYR A 316 10.49 3.08 23.63
N ALA A 317 10.22 3.41 22.37
CA ALA A 317 10.90 4.46 21.60
C ALA A 317 10.52 5.87 22.07
N PHE A 318 9.22 6.12 22.29
CA PHE A 318 8.67 7.46 22.54
C PHE A 318 8.34 7.70 24.02
N ASP A 319 7.74 6.72 24.71
CA ASP A 319 7.32 6.87 26.11
C ASP A 319 8.40 6.44 27.12
N ALA A 320 9.55 5.96 26.62
CA ALA A 320 10.71 5.58 27.41
C ALA A 320 10.43 4.56 28.52
N LEU A 321 9.54 3.59 28.26
CA LEU A 321 9.19 2.53 29.22
C LEU A 321 10.44 1.81 29.77
N THR A 322 10.46 1.61 31.08
CA THR A 322 11.42 0.72 31.74
C THR A 322 11.16 -0.74 31.38
N ASP A 323 12.15 -1.60 31.60
CA ASP A 323 12.05 -3.03 31.31
C ASP A 323 10.83 -3.66 32.03
N VAL A 324 10.61 -3.30 33.30
CA VAL A 324 9.44 -3.79 34.07
C VAL A 324 8.12 -3.32 33.45
N GLN A 325 8.02 -2.05 33.04
CA GLN A 325 6.80 -1.52 32.43
C GLN A 325 6.53 -2.14 31.06
N LEU A 326 7.58 -2.38 30.26
CA LEU A 326 7.46 -3.01 28.95
C LEU A 326 6.92 -4.43 29.06
N GLY A 327 7.47 -5.22 29.98
CA GLY A 327 6.98 -6.58 30.22
C GLY A 327 5.59 -6.63 30.85
N ARG A 328 5.25 -5.70 31.76
CA ARG A 328 3.87 -5.60 32.28
C ARG A 328 2.86 -5.31 31.16
N ARG A 329 3.17 -4.36 30.28
CA ARG A 329 2.33 -4.07 29.11
C ARG A 329 2.19 -5.28 28.20
N PHE A 330 3.25 -6.06 28.01
CA PHE A 330 3.16 -7.32 27.27
C PHE A 330 2.18 -8.29 27.93
N VAL A 331 2.29 -8.51 29.25
CA VAL A 331 1.36 -9.39 29.99
C VAL A 331 -0.08 -8.89 29.92
N GLU A 332 -0.32 -7.58 29.98
CA GLU A 332 -1.65 -6.97 29.85
C GLU A 332 -2.33 -7.28 28.51
N TYR A 333 -1.57 -7.51 27.43
CA TYR A 333 -2.12 -7.92 26.13
C TYR A 333 -2.55 -9.40 26.09
N HIS A 334 -2.25 -10.19 27.13
CA HIS A 334 -2.43 -11.65 27.15
C HIS A 334 -3.12 -12.12 28.44
N ASP A 335 -4.21 -11.46 28.80
CA ASP A 335 -5.07 -11.82 29.94
C ASP A 335 -5.68 -13.23 29.82
N ASP A 336 -5.92 -13.71 28.59
CA ASP A 336 -6.32 -15.09 28.29
C ASP A 336 -5.12 -15.96 27.86
N GLN A 337 -4.68 -16.85 28.77
CA GLN A 337 -3.58 -17.80 28.51
C GLN A 337 -3.91 -18.86 27.45
N ALA A 338 -5.16 -19.30 27.34
CA ALA A 338 -5.54 -20.31 26.36
C ALA A 338 -5.47 -19.72 24.95
N ARG A 339 -5.93 -18.48 24.80
CA ARG A 339 -5.79 -17.72 23.55
C ARG A 339 -4.33 -17.46 23.20
N ALA A 340 -3.51 -17.06 24.17
CA ALA A 340 -2.08 -16.87 23.99
C ALA A 340 -1.38 -18.15 23.49
N ALA A 341 -1.69 -19.30 24.09
CA ALA A 341 -1.16 -20.59 23.63
C ALA A 341 -1.59 -20.93 22.20
N GLY A 342 -2.85 -20.69 21.85
CA GLY A 342 -3.35 -20.88 20.48
C GLY A 342 -2.65 -19.97 19.46
N THR A 343 -2.40 -18.71 19.81
CA THR A 343 -1.64 -17.78 18.96
C THR A 343 -0.20 -18.26 18.74
N LEU A 344 0.48 -18.73 19.80
CA LEU A 344 1.84 -19.27 19.69
C LEU A 344 1.89 -20.47 18.72
N ASP A 345 0.93 -21.39 18.84
CA ASP A 345 0.81 -22.57 17.96
C ASP A 345 0.53 -22.18 16.49
N LEU A 346 -0.26 -21.13 16.25
CA LEU A 346 -0.45 -20.59 14.90
C LEU A 346 0.85 -20.03 14.31
N ILE A 347 1.61 -19.25 15.09
CA ILE A 347 2.87 -18.66 14.63
C ILE A 347 3.91 -19.76 14.34
N ASP A 348 4.05 -20.73 15.24
CA ASP A 348 5.03 -21.82 15.09
C ASP A 348 4.70 -22.71 13.88
N ARG A 349 3.41 -22.97 13.62
CA ARG A 349 2.97 -23.67 12.40
C ARG A 349 3.30 -22.88 11.13
N ALA A 350 2.99 -21.59 11.10
CA ALA A 350 3.30 -20.73 9.95
C ALA A 350 4.81 -20.69 9.65
N ARG A 351 5.65 -20.69 10.70
CA ARG A 351 7.11 -20.72 10.57
C ARG A 351 7.63 -22.06 10.06
N GLY A 352 7.11 -23.18 10.58
CA GLY A 352 7.47 -24.52 10.12
C GLY A 352 7.18 -24.73 8.62
N ILE A 353 6.10 -24.13 8.11
CA ILE A 353 5.78 -24.11 6.67
C ILE A 353 6.83 -23.31 5.89
N ALA A 354 7.21 -22.12 6.37
CA ALA A 354 8.21 -21.27 5.72
C ALA A 354 9.58 -21.96 5.63
N ASP A 355 9.97 -22.69 6.68
CA ASP A 355 11.25 -23.40 6.81
C ASP A 355 11.33 -24.71 6.00
N GLY A 356 10.31 -25.02 5.19
CA GLY A 356 10.31 -26.18 4.29
C GLY A 356 9.81 -27.48 4.91
N GLY A 357 9.12 -27.42 6.06
CA GLY A 357 8.43 -28.57 6.64
C GLY A 357 7.27 -29.06 5.77
N THR A 358 7.14 -30.37 5.59
CA THR A 358 5.97 -30.99 4.96
C THR A 358 4.87 -31.19 6.00
N MET A 359 3.81 -30.37 5.94
CA MET A 359 2.57 -30.66 6.66
C MET A 359 1.65 -31.54 5.82
N SER A 360 0.93 -32.46 6.46
CA SER A 360 -0.20 -33.16 5.83
C SER A 360 -1.40 -32.20 5.75
N ALA A 361 -1.90 -32.03 4.52
CA ALA A 361 -3.11 -31.28 4.13
C ALA A 361 -3.04 -29.75 4.25
N ASP A 362 -2.38 -29.10 3.28
CA ASP A 362 -3.09 -28.29 2.27
C ASP A 362 -2.15 -27.80 1.16
N GLN A 363 -2.55 -27.98 -0.11
CA GLN A 363 -1.80 -27.48 -1.28
C GLN A 363 -1.61 -25.95 -1.24
N MET A 364 -2.42 -25.23 -0.47
CA MET A 364 -2.42 -23.78 -0.41
C MET A 364 -1.56 -23.20 0.72
N ALA A 365 -1.24 -23.97 1.77
CA ALA A 365 -0.11 -23.65 2.63
C ALA A 365 1.21 -23.70 1.84
N ALA A 366 1.35 -24.67 0.93
CA ALA A 366 2.49 -24.75 0.02
C ALA A 366 2.53 -23.57 -0.97
N GLY A 367 1.40 -23.22 -1.60
CA GLY A 367 1.33 -22.08 -2.52
C GLY A 367 1.60 -20.73 -1.85
N LEU A 368 1.11 -20.53 -0.62
CA LEU A 368 1.45 -19.35 0.18
C LEU A 368 2.94 -19.35 0.54
N ALA A 369 3.49 -20.47 1.01
CA ALA A 369 4.90 -20.59 1.37
C ALA A 369 5.83 -20.31 0.19
N GLU A 370 5.48 -20.80 -1.00
CA GLU A 370 6.24 -20.56 -2.23
C GLU A 370 6.20 -19.08 -2.62
N LEU A 371 5.01 -18.48 -2.67
CA LEU A 371 4.84 -17.04 -2.94
C LEU A 371 5.68 -16.19 -1.98
N LEU A 372 5.57 -16.51 -0.69
CA LEU A 372 6.26 -15.80 0.37
C LEU A 372 7.79 -15.99 0.27
N ARG A 373 8.26 -17.20 -0.01
CA ARG A 373 9.67 -17.51 -0.23
C ARG A 373 10.27 -16.76 -1.42
N ASP A 374 9.50 -16.60 -2.50
CA ASP A 374 9.96 -15.93 -3.71
C ASP A 374 9.90 -14.40 -3.60
N LYS A 375 8.84 -13.85 -3.00
CA LYS A 375 8.53 -12.41 -3.06
C LYS A 375 8.75 -11.66 -1.76
N ALA A 376 8.48 -12.28 -0.62
CA ALA A 376 8.53 -11.59 0.69
C ALA A 376 9.84 -11.86 1.44
N TRP A 377 10.34 -13.10 1.42
CA TRP A 377 11.48 -13.51 2.24
C TRP A 377 12.81 -12.88 1.81
N PRO A 378 13.07 -12.66 0.50
CA PRO A 378 14.31 -12.02 0.04
C PRO A 378 14.40 -10.52 0.36
N SER A 379 13.28 -9.84 0.63
CA SER A 379 13.26 -8.40 0.89
C SER A 379 13.74 -8.07 2.30
N GLU A 380 14.82 -7.30 2.42
CA GLU A 380 15.31 -6.82 3.71
C GLU A 380 14.30 -5.89 4.40
N HIS A 381 13.50 -5.14 3.62
CA HIS A 381 12.46 -4.24 4.11
C HIS A 381 11.29 -5.02 4.70
N VAL A 382 10.80 -6.05 4.01
CA VAL A 382 9.72 -6.92 4.50
C VAL A 382 10.18 -7.69 5.73
N GLN A 383 11.40 -8.24 5.70
CA GLN A 383 11.98 -8.93 6.85
C GLN A 383 12.05 -8.01 8.07
N TRP A 384 12.58 -6.80 7.89
CA TRP A 384 12.76 -5.86 8.99
C TRP A 384 11.42 -5.31 9.52
N ALA A 385 10.51 -4.91 8.63
CA ALA A 385 9.29 -4.20 9.01
C ALA A 385 8.15 -5.12 9.45
N LEU A 386 8.04 -6.33 8.88
CA LEU A 386 6.88 -7.20 9.05
C LEU A 386 7.23 -8.51 9.75
N ILE A 387 8.30 -9.20 9.34
CA ILE A 387 8.62 -10.56 9.83
C ILE A 387 9.31 -10.50 11.20
N ALA A 388 10.36 -9.68 11.34
CA ALA A 388 11.13 -9.62 12.59
C ALA A 388 10.28 -9.21 13.81
N PRO A 389 9.36 -8.23 13.74
CA PRO A 389 8.48 -7.92 14.87
C PRO A 389 7.60 -9.10 15.30
N VAL A 390 7.09 -9.90 14.36
CA VAL A 390 6.29 -11.09 14.68
C VAL A 390 7.17 -12.17 15.35
N ALA A 391 8.42 -12.33 14.94
CA ALA A 391 9.36 -13.21 15.62
C ALA A 391 9.65 -12.75 17.07
N MET A 392 9.83 -11.44 17.29
CA MET A 392 10.00 -10.90 18.65
C MET A 392 8.77 -11.13 19.54
N TYR A 393 7.58 -10.97 18.98
CA TYR A 393 6.33 -11.30 19.67
C TYR A 393 6.30 -12.76 20.11
N ARG A 394 6.62 -13.67 19.19
CA ARG A 394 6.64 -15.12 19.42
C ARG A 394 7.54 -15.48 20.59
N ASP A 395 8.75 -14.92 20.63
CA ASP A 395 9.72 -15.20 21.70
C ASP A 395 9.25 -14.67 23.05
N ALA A 396 8.65 -13.47 23.08
CA ALA A 396 8.07 -12.91 24.29
C ALA A 396 6.83 -13.70 24.77
N LEU A 397 6.02 -14.20 23.83
CA LEU A 397 4.84 -15.02 24.12
C LEU A 397 5.23 -16.39 24.67
N SER A 398 6.28 -17.01 24.14
CA SER A 398 6.87 -18.25 24.66
C SER A 398 7.32 -18.06 26.11
N ALA A 399 8.10 -17.01 26.38
CA ALA A 399 8.57 -16.70 27.74
C ALA A 399 7.39 -16.44 28.71
N TYR A 400 6.36 -15.72 28.26
CA TYR A 400 5.14 -15.50 29.04
C TYR A 400 4.45 -16.83 29.41
N LEU A 401 4.26 -17.73 28.45
CA LEU A 401 3.62 -19.03 28.67
C LEU A 401 4.48 -20.00 29.50
N GLU A 402 5.80 -19.85 29.47
CA GLU A 402 6.75 -20.55 30.35
C GLU A 402 6.76 -20.01 31.79
N GLY A 403 6.04 -18.91 32.06
CA GLY A 403 5.90 -18.32 33.38
C GLY A 403 7.01 -17.34 33.77
N ASP A 404 7.75 -16.80 32.80
CA ASP A 404 8.77 -15.80 33.09
C ASP A 404 8.14 -14.51 33.69
N PRO A 405 8.75 -13.93 34.74
CA PRO A 405 8.23 -12.72 35.36
C PRO A 405 8.35 -11.51 34.41
N PRO A 406 7.44 -10.50 34.51
CA PRO A 406 7.39 -9.38 33.58
C PRO A 406 8.73 -8.65 33.36
N TYR A 407 9.57 -8.51 34.39
CA TYR A 407 10.87 -7.84 34.22
C TYR A 407 11.82 -8.58 33.26
N ARG A 408 11.77 -9.92 33.19
CA ARG A 408 12.59 -10.72 32.26
C ARG A 408 12.09 -10.58 30.82
N ILE A 409 10.77 -10.67 30.63
CA ILE A 409 10.13 -10.46 29.32
C ILE A 409 10.52 -9.07 28.79
N GLY A 410 10.40 -8.04 29.61
CA GLY A 410 10.76 -6.68 29.23
C GLY A 410 12.26 -6.46 28.95
N GLN A 411 13.15 -7.11 29.72
CA GLN A 411 14.59 -7.11 29.43
C GLN A 411 14.91 -7.76 28.08
N SER A 412 14.23 -8.87 27.75
CA SER A 412 14.35 -9.54 26.47
C SER A 412 13.86 -8.65 25.32
N LEU A 413 12.62 -8.13 25.44
CA LEU A 413 12.02 -7.20 24.47
C LEU A 413 12.91 -5.98 24.19
N ARG A 414 13.44 -5.35 25.23
CA ARG A 414 14.36 -4.21 25.09
C ARG A 414 15.61 -4.60 24.29
N ARG A 415 16.18 -5.77 24.56
CA ARG A 415 17.39 -6.25 23.89
C ARG A 415 17.11 -6.45 22.40
N VAL A 416 16.04 -7.18 22.07
CA VAL A 416 15.69 -7.46 20.66
C VAL A 416 15.26 -6.19 19.92
N PHE A 417 14.52 -5.27 20.54
CA PHE A 417 14.19 -3.96 19.95
C PHE A 417 15.44 -3.13 19.65
N THR A 418 16.41 -3.16 20.56
CA THR A 418 17.68 -2.43 20.40
C THR A 418 18.50 -2.98 19.24
N ASP A 419 18.61 -4.31 19.14
CA ASP A 419 19.38 -4.96 18.07
C ASP A 419 18.66 -4.81 16.72
N TRP A 420 17.34 -4.99 16.68
CA TRP A 420 16.51 -4.79 15.48
C TRP A 420 16.58 -3.36 14.93
N ALA A 421 16.46 -2.35 15.79
CA ALA A 421 16.52 -0.95 15.37
C ALA A 421 17.83 -0.61 14.64
N ALA A 422 18.94 -1.25 15.04
CA ALA A 422 20.23 -1.05 14.40
C ALA A 422 20.35 -1.74 13.02
N GLU A 423 19.49 -2.70 12.74
CA GLU A 423 19.45 -3.47 11.50
C GLU A 423 18.55 -2.89 10.42
N MET A 424 17.98 -1.70 10.63
CA MET A 424 17.16 -1.04 9.61
C MET A 424 17.85 -1.02 8.24
N PRO A 425 17.15 -1.40 7.16
CA PRO A 425 17.65 -1.31 5.79
C PRO A 425 18.22 0.06 5.44
N LEU A 426 19.27 0.04 4.63
CA LEU A 426 20.02 1.23 4.24
C LEU A 426 19.81 1.53 2.75
N ASP A 427 18.74 2.30 2.50
CA ASP A 427 18.36 2.73 1.15
C ASP A 427 19.35 3.70 0.51
N HIS A 428 19.33 3.78 -0.83
CA HIS A 428 20.13 4.73 -1.59
C HIS A 428 19.86 6.20 -1.23
N ALA A 429 18.69 6.50 -0.64
CA ALA A 429 18.36 7.83 -0.13
C ALA A 429 19.40 8.36 0.87
N TRP A 430 20.08 7.50 1.64
CA TRP A 430 21.15 7.93 2.54
C TRP A 430 22.36 8.53 1.79
N ALA A 431 22.65 8.02 0.58
CA ALA A 431 23.77 8.45 -0.23
C ALA A 431 23.50 9.78 -0.97
N SER A 432 22.23 10.14 -1.19
CA SER A 432 21.85 11.38 -1.88
C SER A 432 21.79 12.60 -0.95
N LEU A 433 21.84 12.41 0.37
CA LEU A 433 21.76 13.51 1.33
C LEU A 433 23.03 14.37 1.37
N SER A 434 22.85 15.69 1.46
CA SER A 434 23.95 16.58 1.85
C SER A 434 24.42 16.27 3.27
N ALA A 435 25.66 16.64 3.62
CA ALA A 435 26.19 16.46 4.98
C ALA A 435 25.35 17.17 6.07
N ARG A 436 24.57 18.20 5.71
CA ARG A 436 23.64 18.87 6.62
C ARG A 436 22.37 18.04 6.82
N GLN A 437 21.74 17.60 5.73
CA GLN A 437 20.56 16.72 5.79
C GLN A 437 20.89 15.42 6.52
N LEU A 438 22.02 14.78 6.18
CA LEU A 438 22.45 13.55 6.83
C LEU A 438 22.60 13.70 8.35
N ARG A 439 23.16 14.80 8.86
CA ARG A 439 23.24 15.06 10.31
C ARG A 439 21.86 15.20 10.93
N ARG A 440 20.94 15.88 10.25
CA ARG A 440 19.55 16.05 10.70
C ARG A 440 18.84 14.70 10.78
N GLU A 441 18.93 13.90 9.71
CA GLU A 441 18.34 12.56 9.65
C GLU A 441 18.92 11.65 10.73
N LEU A 442 20.25 11.55 10.83
CA LEU A 442 20.92 10.76 11.88
C LEU A 442 20.50 11.18 13.28
N THR A 443 20.38 12.49 13.54
CA THR A 443 19.94 12.99 14.85
C THR A 443 18.50 12.55 15.17
N LEU A 444 17.59 12.59 14.19
CA LEU A 444 16.21 12.13 14.35
C LEU A 444 16.16 10.62 14.62
N PHE A 445 16.92 9.82 13.86
CA PHE A 445 17.02 8.38 14.07
C PHE A 445 17.62 8.01 15.43
N GLU A 446 18.68 8.71 15.85
CA GLU A 446 19.38 8.44 17.12
C GLU A 446 18.57 8.83 18.37
N THR A 447 17.66 9.77 18.22
CA THR A 447 16.78 10.21 19.32
C THR A 447 15.52 9.37 19.41
N ARG A 448 14.99 8.87 18.29
CA ARG A 448 13.70 8.17 18.24
C ARG A 448 13.84 6.65 18.16
N LEU A 449 14.68 6.13 17.27
CA LEU A 449 14.78 4.71 16.99
C LEU A 449 16.00 4.06 17.67
N LEU A 450 17.19 4.65 17.50
CA LEU A 450 18.46 4.10 17.98
C LEU A 450 18.75 4.58 19.42
N ARG A 451 17.93 4.13 20.37
CA ARG A 451 17.94 4.60 21.78
C ARG A 451 19.23 4.26 22.55
N SER A 452 19.93 3.18 22.18
CA SER A 452 21.13 2.74 22.90
C SER A 452 22.41 3.15 22.17
N ALA A 453 23.49 3.42 22.93
CA ALA A 453 24.80 3.71 22.36
C ALA A 453 25.30 2.57 21.44
N ARG A 454 24.96 1.32 21.78
CA ARG A 454 25.27 0.13 20.98
C ARG A 454 24.54 0.17 19.63
N ALA A 455 23.24 0.45 19.62
CA ALA A 455 22.46 0.55 18.39
C ALA A 455 22.96 1.67 17.47
N ARG A 456 23.26 2.85 18.04
CA ARG A 456 23.86 3.98 17.29
C ARG A 456 25.19 3.62 16.67
N THR A 457 26.07 2.97 17.44
CA THR A 457 27.39 2.57 16.96
C THR A 457 27.26 1.55 15.84
N ARG A 458 26.38 0.55 15.99
CA ARG A 458 26.15 -0.49 15.00
C ARG A 458 25.54 0.06 13.71
N PHE A 459 24.52 0.91 13.81
CA PHE A 459 23.91 1.56 12.65
C PHE A 459 24.90 2.45 11.90
N ARG A 460 25.65 3.31 12.61
CA ARG A 460 26.68 4.17 11.98
C ARG A 460 27.75 3.35 11.28
N ARG A 461 28.17 2.22 11.87
CA ARG A 461 29.14 1.32 11.25
C ARG A 461 28.58 0.75 9.94
N ARG A 462 27.36 0.19 9.95
CA ARG A 462 26.69 -0.32 8.73
C ARG A 462 26.57 0.78 7.66
N LEU A 463 26.18 2.00 8.07
CA LEU A 463 26.08 3.14 7.16
C LEU A 463 27.43 3.51 6.52
N ALA A 464 28.51 3.51 7.29
CA ALA A 464 29.86 3.74 6.78
C ALA A 464 30.33 2.61 5.85
N GLU A 465 30.07 1.36 6.21
CA GLU A 465 30.46 0.16 5.44
C GLU A 465 29.69 0.04 4.12
N ARG A 466 28.41 0.41 4.08
CA ARG A 466 27.55 0.38 2.89
C ARG A 466 27.91 1.47 1.88
N PHE A 467 28.27 2.66 2.37
CA PHE A 467 28.47 3.86 1.56
C PHE A 467 29.87 4.46 1.72
N GLN A 468 30.90 3.62 1.54
CA GLN A 468 32.31 3.96 1.80
C GLN A 468 32.79 5.15 0.95
N ASP A 469 32.27 5.28 -0.27
CA ASP A 469 32.69 6.31 -1.23
C ASP A 469 31.95 7.64 -1.07
N ILE A 470 30.90 7.69 -0.25
CA ILE A 470 30.07 8.90 -0.10
C ILE A 470 30.75 9.88 0.86
N THR A 471 31.29 10.97 0.30
CA THR A 471 32.02 12.02 1.03
C THR A 471 31.18 12.65 2.14
N ALA A 472 29.89 12.87 1.92
CA ALA A 472 28.99 13.40 2.95
C ALA A 472 28.94 12.48 4.18
N ILE A 473 28.75 11.18 3.97
CA ILE A 473 28.71 10.15 5.03
C ILE A 473 30.03 10.07 5.77
N ARG A 474 31.16 9.98 5.08
CA ARG A 474 32.49 10.00 5.71
C ARG A 474 32.71 11.25 6.56
N SER A 475 32.33 12.43 6.06
CA SER A 475 32.51 13.69 6.80
C SER A 475 31.68 13.79 8.09
N VAL A 476 30.50 13.15 8.10
CA VAL A 476 29.58 13.18 9.24
C VAL A 476 29.96 12.12 10.27
N LEU A 477 30.33 10.92 9.83
CA LEU A 477 30.69 9.81 10.71
C LEU A 477 32.13 9.89 11.24
N GLY A 478 33.07 10.46 10.47
CA GLY A 478 34.50 10.53 10.80
C GLY A 478 34.90 11.53 11.90
N ARG A 479 33.96 12.24 12.54
CA ARG A 479 34.26 13.27 13.55
C ARG A 479 34.39 12.78 15.00
N ARG A 480 34.72 11.51 15.25
CA ARG A 480 34.84 10.98 16.63
C ARG A 480 36.09 10.15 16.94
N SER A 481 37.23 10.42 16.30
CA SER A 481 38.50 9.74 16.60
C SER A 481 39.73 10.63 16.86
N VAL A 482 39.58 11.92 17.16
CA VAL A 482 40.74 12.75 17.59
C VAL A 482 40.32 13.77 18.65
N ARG A 483 40.20 13.35 19.91
CA ARG A 483 40.35 14.17 21.14
C ARG A 483 40.18 13.23 22.34
N GLY A 484 41.28 12.59 22.73
CA GLY A 484 41.32 11.70 23.89
C GLY A 484 42.49 10.73 23.87
N ALA A 485 43.69 11.17 23.48
CA ALA A 485 44.95 10.45 23.68
C ALA A 485 46.16 11.31 23.27
N VAL A 486 46.32 12.52 23.83
CA VAL A 486 47.64 13.17 24.02
C VAL A 486 47.51 14.12 25.21
N SER A 487 48.53 14.06 26.07
CA SER A 487 48.79 14.71 27.36
C SER A 487 48.07 14.12 28.57
#